data_AF-A0A7C7QNU1-F1
#
_entry.id   AF-A0A7C7QNU1-F1
#
_cell.length_a   1.000
_cell.length_b   1.000
_cell.length_c   1.000
_cell.angle_alpha   90.00
_cell.angle_beta   90.00
_cell.angle_gamma   90.00
#
_symmetry.space_group_name_H-M   'P 1'
#
loop_
_entity.id
_entity.type
_entity.pdbx_description
1 polymer ?
#
loop_
_entity_poly.entity_id
_entity_poly.type
_entity_poly.pdbx_seq_one_letter_code
_entity_poly.pdbx_strand_id
1 'polypeptide(L)'
;GKSPMVESKHLFKAARAGDGLSLQLIEEIGVFNAIGMANVVNVYDPSLVTMGGSGVLKDRDLVMKPIEEHVRDYTRNRIPKILVTPLSEKVGLYGAVAAVLRYNHLFR
;
A
#
# COMPACT_ATOMS: atom_id res chain seq x y z
N GLY A 1 -31.30 9.86 -16.32
CA GLY A 1 -29.99 9.59 -16.96
C GLY A 1 -29.05 9.01 -15.92
N LYS A 2 -28.14 8.10 -16.29
CA LYS A 2 -27.15 7.56 -15.34
C LYS A 2 -26.15 8.66 -14.97
N SER A 3 -25.85 8.80 -13.68
CA SER A 3 -24.75 9.63 -13.21
C SER A 3 -23.42 9.15 -13.82
N PRO A 4 -22.46 10.05 -14.11
CA PRO A 4 -21.16 9.66 -14.63
C PRO A 4 -20.44 8.72 -13.66
N MET A 5 -19.74 7.72 -14.22
CA MET A 5 -19.01 6.73 -13.45
C MET A 5 -17.79 7.37 -12.79
N VAL A 6 -17.72 7.30 -11.45
CA VAL A 6 -16.57 7.78 -10.68
C VAL A 6 -15.63 6.61 -10.42
N GLU A 7 -14.35 6.80 -10.72
CA GLU A 7 -13.28 5.82 -10.53
C GLU A 7 -12.21 6.41 -9.61
N SER A 8 -11.40 5.55 -8.99
CA SER A 8 -10.30 5.96 -8.10
C SER A 8 -9.32 6.96 -8.75
N LYS A 9 -9.05 6.85 -10.06
CA LYS A 9 -8.21 7.81 -10.78
C LYS A 9 -8.75 9.25 -10.75
N HIS A 10 -10.08 9.42 -10.66
CA HIS A 10 -10.69 10.75 -10.56
C HIS A 10 -10.41 11.38 -9.19
N LEU A 11 -10.43 10.57 -8.12
CA LEU A 11 -10.10 11.01 -6.76
C LEU A 11 -8.66 11.52 -6.68
N PHE A 12 -7.68 10.72 -7.10
CA PHE A 12 -6.28 11.12 -7.05
C PHE A 12 -5.99 12.33 -7.95
N LYS A 13 -6.59 12.39 -9.15
CA LYS A 13 -6.46 13.55 -10.04
C LYS A 13 -7.01 14.84 -9.40
N ALA A 14 -8.18 14.77 -8.76
CA ALA A 14 -8.78 15.91 -8.09
C ALA A 14 -7.95 16.35 -6.87
N ALA A 15 -7.47 15.41 -6.06
CA ALA A 15 -6.58 15.71 -4.95
C ALA A 15 -5.28 16.41 -5.40
N ARG A 16 -4.66 15.94 -6.50
CA ARG A 16 -3.49 16.62 -7.09
C ARG A 16 -3.79 18.01 -7.63
N ALA A 17 -5.04 18.28 -8.00
CA ALA A 17 -5.50 19.62 -8.37
C ALA A 17 -5.83 20.51 -7.15
N GLY A 18 -5.62 20.01 -5.93
CA GLY A 18 -5.87 20.76 -4.69
C GLY A 18 -7.32 20.71 -4.22
N ASP A 19 -8.14 19.78 -4.73
CA ASP A 19 -9.51 19.61 -4.26
C ASP A 19 -9.53 19.15 -2.80
N GLY A 20 -10.11 19.99 -1.93
CA GLY A 20 -10.10 19.78 -0.48
C GLY A 20 -10.85 18.51 -0.06
N LEU A 21 -11.99 18.21 -0.67
CA LEU A 21 -12.76 17.01 -0.35
C LEU A 21 -11.99 15.74 -0.74
N SER A 22 -11.34 15.74 -1.92
CA SER A 22 -10.53 14.63 -2.37
C SER A 22 -9.32 14.38 -1.48
N LEU A 23 -8.67 15.45 -1.02
CA LEU A 23 -7.56 15.36 -0.05
C LEU A 23 -8.03 14.79 1.29
N GLN A 24 -9.18 15.26 1.80
CA GLN A 24 -9.79 14.72 3.02
C GLN A 24 -10.12 13.23 2.88
N LEU A 25 -10.70 12.81 1.75
CA LEU A 25 -11.04 11.41 1.55
C LEU A 25 -9.79 10.52 1.44
N ILE A 26 -8.72 11.01 0.78
CA ILE A 26 -7.43 10.29 0.74
C ILE A 26 -6.86 10.14 2.15
N GLU A 27 -6.95 11.18 2.98
CA GLU A 27 -6.51 11.14 4.37
C GLU A 27 -7.27 10.09 5.18
N GLU A 28 -8.61 10.05 5.08
CA GLU A 28 -9.44 9.05 5.75
C GLU A 28 -9.10 7.62 5.32
N ILE A 29 -8.96 7.38 4.01
CA ILE A 29 -8.51 6.09 3.46
C ILE A 29 -7.10 5.74 3.99
N GLY A 30 -6.25 6.75 4.08
CA GLY A 30 -4.91 6.67 4.65
C GLY A 30 -4.88 6.18 6.09
N VAL A 31 -5.75 6.72 6.96
CA VAL A 31 -5.92 6.28 8.35
C VAL A 31 -6.36 4.82 8.41
N PHE A 32 -7.33 4.41 7.59
CA PHE A 32 -7.74 3.00 7.55
C PHE A 32 -6.60 2.07 7.11
N ASN A 33 -5.79 2.49 6.13
CA ASN A 33 -4.61 1.75 5.72
C ASN A 33 -3.53 1.70 6.82
N ALA A 34 -3.37 2.77 7.61
CA ALA A 34 -2.48 2.81 8.75
C ALA A 34 -2.89 1.82 9.85
N ILE A 35 -4.19 1.71 10.14
CA ILE A 35 -4.75 0.72 11.06
C ILE A 35 -4.48 -0.70 10.54
N GLY A 36 -4.72 -0.95 9.25
CA GLY A 36 -4.44 -2.24 8.62
C GLY A 36 -2.95 -2.63 8.70
N MET A 37 -2.06 -1.68 8.42
CA MET A 37 -0.62 -1.84 8.57
C MET A 37 -0.24 -2.18 10.01
N ALA A 38 -0.75 -1.40 10.98
CA ALA A 38 -0.48 -1.60 12.40
C ALA A 38 -0.94 -2.99 12.87
N ASN A 39 -2.06 -3.51 12.38
CA ASN A 39 -2.50 -4.87 12.69
C ASN A 39 -1.46 -5.91 12.23
N VAL A 40 -0.94 -5.79 11.01
CA VAL A 40 0.12 -6.69 10.50
C VAL A 40 1.38 -6.55 11.37
N VAL A 41 1.78 -5.34 11.72
CA VAL A 41 2.97 -5.10 12.55
C VAL A 41 2.81 -5.67 13.96
N ASN A 42 1.64 -5.49 14.58
CA ASN A 42 1.34 -5.97 15.91
C ASN A 42 1.33 -7.51 15.98
N VAL A 43 0.86 -8.18 14.92
CA VAL A 43 0.77 -9.65 14.88
C VAL A 43 2.13 -10.30 14.56
N TYR A 44 2.93 -9.71 13.68
CA TYR A 44 4.12 -10.38 13.13
C TYR A 44 5.47 -9.80 13.59
N ASP A 45 5.50 -8.62 14.23
CA ASP A 45 6.72 -7.86 14.58
C ASP A 45 7.82 -7.87 13.48
N PRO A 46 7.49 -7.51 12.23
CA PRO A 46 8.44 -7.63 11.13
C PRO A 46 9.56 -6.58 11.22
N SER A 47 10.70 -6.85 10.59
CA SER A 47 11.73 -5.82 10.35
C SER A 47 11.42 -4.92 9.15
N LEU A 48 10.64 -5.44 8.18
CA LEU A 48 10.34 -4.79 6.89
C LEU A 48 8.93 -5.15 6.43
N VAL A 49 8.19 -4.15 5.96
CA VAL A 49 6.95 -4.33 5.19
C VAL A 49 7.10 -3.62 3.85
N THR A 50 6.77 -4.31 2.77
CA THR A 50 6.78 -3.75 1.41
C THR A 50 5.38 -3.59 0.85
N MET A 51 5.03 -2.38 0.42
CA MET A 51 3.74 -2.02 -0.16
C MET A 51 3.76 -2.20 -1.67
N GLY A 52 2.80 -2.95 -2.21
CA GLY A 52 2.59 -3.12 -3.65
C GLY A 52 1.22 -2.63 -4.09
N GLY A 53 0.81 -3.02 -5.30
CA GLY A 53 -0.49 -2.66 -5.86
C GLY A 53 -0.47 -1.38 -6.69
N SER A 54 -1.35 -1.31 -7.69
CA SER A 54 -1.37 -0.26 -8.70
C SER A 54 -1.63 1.14 -8.14
N GLY A 55 -2.44 1.26 -7.08
CA GLY A 55 -2.71 2.53 -6.40
C GLY A 55 -1.45 3.11 -5.74
N VAL A 56 -0.74 2.30 -4.95
CA VAL A 56 0.52 2.69 -4.28
C VAL A 56 1.60 3.05 -5.30
N LEU A 57 1.67 2.34 -6.43
CA LEU A 57 2.69 2.57 -7.45
C LEU A 57 2.45 3.87 -8.26
N LYS A 58 1.20 4.26 -8.49
CA LYS A 58 0.84 5.45 -9.29
C LYS A 58 0.80 6.73 -8.46
N ASP A 59 0.22 6.67 -7.26
CA ASP A 59 -0.01 7.83 -6.40
C ASP A 59 0.68 7.65 -5.05
N ARG A 60 1.95 7.26 -5.11
CA ARG A 60 2.77 6.86 -3.95
C ARG A 60 2.73 7.84 -2.80
N ASP A 61 2.97 9.12 -3.07
CA ASP A 61 3.01 10.18 -2.06
C ASP A 61 1.66 10.33 -1.37
N LEU A 62 0.57 10.37 -2.14
CA LEU A 62 -0.79 10.53 -1.60
C LEU A 62 -1.24 9.32 -0.79
N VAL A 63 -0.79 8.11 -1.15
CA VAL A 63 -1.17 6.88 -0.43
C VAL A 63 -0.27 6.63 0.78
N MET A 64 1.05 6.79 0.62
CA MET A 64 2.02 6.41 1.66
C MET A 64 2.09 7.44 2.78
N LYS A 65 1.97 8.74 2.48
CA LYS A 65 2.14 9.79 3.48
C LYS A 65 1.17 9.64 4.67
N PRO A 66 -0.15 9.48 4.47
CA PRO A 66 -1.06 9.27 5.60
C PRO A 66 -0.75 7.99 6.39
N ILE A 67 -0.32 6.91 5.70
CA ILE A 67 0.06 5.66 6.37
C ILE A 67 1.25 5.90 7.29
N GLU A 68 2.29 6.58 6.80
CA GLU A 68 3.50 6.89 7.56
C GLU A 68 3.20 7.83 8.74
N GLU A 69 2.28 8.77 8.57
CA GLU A 69 1.86 9.72 9.61
C GLU A 69 1.07 9.03 10.73
N HIS A 70 0.16 8.09 10.40
CA HIS A 70 -0.79 7.51 11.37
C HIS A 70 -0.42 6.12 11.89
N VAL A 71 0.48 5.36 11.24
CA VAL A 71 0.75 3.95 11.61
C VAL A 71 1.23 3.80 13.06
N ARG A 72 1.96 4.80 13.57
CA ARG A 72 2.47 4.79 14.95
C ARG A 72 1.37 4.81 15.99
N ASP A 73 0.25 5.47 15.71
CA ASP A 73 -0.84 5.65 16.68
C ASP A 73 -1.55 4.33 16.98
N TYR A 74 -1.48 3.38 16.06
CA TYR A 74 -2.13 2.07 16.15
C TYR A 74 -1.17 0.91 16.40
N THR A 75 0.15 1.16 16.35
CA THR A 75 1.17 0.10 16.51
C THR A 75 1.71 0.06 17.94
N ARG A 76 1.74 -1.13 18.53
CA ARG A 76 2.34 -1.41 19.85
C ARG A 76 3.79 -1.91 19.74
N ASN A 77 4.10 -2.63 18.67
CA ASN A 77 5.45 -3.12 18.39
C ASN A 77 6.35 -2.02 17.81
N ARG A 78 7.61 -2.36 17.53
CA ARG A 78 8.51 -1.45 16.81
C ARG A 78 7.98 -1.22 15.40
N ILE A 79 7.96 0.04 14.95
CA ILE A 79 7.63 0.36 13.56
C ILE A 79 8.70 -0.26 12.63
N PRO A 80 8.31 -1.13 11.68
CA PRO A 80 9.24 -1.70 10.71
C PRO A 80 9.71 -0.64 9.73
N LYS A 81 10.72 -0.98 8.93
CA LYS A 81 10.93 -0.25 7.68
C LYS A 81 9.71 -0.46 6.78
N ILE A 82 9.07 0.60 6.32
CA ILE A 82 7.97 0.54 5.36
C ILE A 82 8.47 1.14 4.04
N LEU A 83 8.30 0.42 2.93
CA LEU A 83 8.71 0.92 1.61
C LEU A 83 7.79 0.42 0.50
N VAL A 84 7.72 1.16 -0.60
CA VAL A 84 7.08 0.66 -1.82
C VAL A 84 7.99 -0.37 -2.49
N THR A 85 7.42 -1.52 -2.87
CA THR A 85 8.17 -2.63 -3.45
C THR A 85 8.93 -2.20 -4.71
N PRO A 86 10.22 -2.56 -4.85
CA PRO A 86 10.99 -2.26 -6.05
C PRO A 86 10.59 -3.15 -7.25
N LEU A 87 9.78 -4.19 -7.01
CA LEU A 87 9.40 -5.16 -8.04
C LEU A 87 8.21 -4.70 -8.88
N SER A 88 7.50 -3.65 -8.45
CA SER A 88 6.36 -3.05 -9.14
C SER A 88 5.39 -4.11 -9.70
N GLU A 89 4.99 -3.99 -10.97
CA GLU A 89 4.08 -4.94 -11.64
C GLU A 89 4.68 -6.33 -11.85
N LYS A 90 6.01 -6.49 -11.73
CA LYS A 90 6.69 -7.77 -11.91
C LYS A 90 6.67 -8.66 -10.68
N VAL A 91 6.16 -8.17 -9.54
CA VAL A 91 6.15 -8.91 -8.26
C VAL A 91 5.48 -10.27 -8.40
N GLY A 92 4.36 -10.36 -9.11
CA GLY A 92 3.64 -11.62 -9.33
C GLY A 92 4.43 -12.59 -10.22
N LEU A 93 5.03 -12.08 -11.30
CA LEU A 93 5.83 -12.89 -12.22
C LEU A 93 7.08 -13.45 -11.54
N TYR A 94 7.84 -12.61 -10.83
CA TYR A 94 9.03 -13.07 -10.12
C TYR A 94 8.69 -14.02 -8.98
N GLY A 95 7.55 -13.81 -8.29
CA GLY A 95 7.04 -14.75 -7.30
C GLY A 95 6.76 -16.13 -7.91
N ALA A 96 6.09 -16.18 -9.07
CA ALA A 96 5.79 -17.43 -9.77
C ALA A 96 7.06 -18.18 -10.20
N VAL A 97 8.03 -17.48 -10.79
CA VAL A 97 9.32 -18.09 -11.19
C VAL A 97 10.07 -18.60 -9.97
N ALA A 98 10.17 -17.80 -8.90
CA ALA A 98 10.85 -18.20 -7.67
C ALA A 98 10.19 -19.44 -7.02
N ALA A 99 8.85 -19.54 -7.06
CA ALA A 99 8.14 -20.69 -6.53
C ALA A 99 8.50 -21.99 -7.25
N VAL A 100 8.58 -21.97 -8.59
CA VAL A 100 8.98 -23.14 -9.40
C VAL A 100 10.45 -23.51 -9.16
N LEU A 101 11.35 -22.52 -9.15
CA LEU A 101 12.78 -22.75 -8.91
C LEU A 101 13.03 -23.34 -7.51
N ARG A 102 12.31 -22.86 -6.49
CA ARG A 102 12.42 -23.41 -5.13
C ARG A 102 11.92 -24.86 -5.07
N TYR A 103 10.85 -25.19 -5.79
CA TYR A 103 10.33 -26.56 -5.85
C TYR A 103 11.36 -27.52 -6.44
N ASN A 104 12.03 -27.14 -7.54
CA ASN A 104 13.08 -27.95 -8.14
C ASN A 104 14.30 -28.17 -7.23
N HIS A 105 14.59 -27.25 -6.31
CA HIS A 105 15.72 -27.39 -5.40
C HIS A 105 15.42 -28.26 -4.16
N LEU A 106 14.13 -28.41 -3.80
CA LEU A 106 13.69 -29.22 -2.65
C LEU A 106 13.54 -30.72 -2.95
N PHE A 107 13.48 -31.10 -4.22
CA PHE A 107 13.33 -32.49 -4.68
C PHE A 107 14.55 -33.01 -5.47
N ARG A 108 15.71 -32.37 -5.31
CA ARG A 108 17.03 -32.91 -5.66
C ARG A 108 17.77 -33.25 -4.38
#